data_AF-A0A6B1D7M6-F1
#
_entry.id   AF-A0A6B1D7M6-F1
#
_cell.length_a   1.000
_cell.length_b   1.000
_cell.length_c   1.000
_cell.angle_alpha   90.00
_cell.angle_beta   90.00
_cell.angle_gamma   90.00
#
_symmetry.space_group_name_H-M   'P 1'
#
loop_
_entity.id
_entity.type
_entity.pdbx_description
1 polymer ?
#
loop_
_entity_poly.entity_id
_entity_poly.type
_entity_poly.pdbx_seq_one_letter_code
_entity_poly.pdbx_strand_id
1 'polypeptide(L)'
;MNIKLRIEGTPEELTPVFQALQTIKPKTTASPETDMQVKASEMSYISPDFLRKALERYPLSEYTLALLRAFVEDEENAFHSTDSLFERVKSITGRQKLTKVQFNGVFGSLGRRIYQTKGYDGTSSYSEGLEVNGQMHYRLPAALREVVREFLSI
;
A
#
# COMPACT_ATOMS: atom_id res chain seq x y z
N MET A 1 -28.28 -3.00 -9.88
CA MET A 1 -27.83 -2.33 -11.12
C MET A 1 -27.59 -3.42 -12.15
N ASN A 2 -28.45 -3.56 -13.16
CA ASN A 2 -28.33 -4.62 -14.16
C ASN A 2 -27.35 -4.17 -15.27
N ILE A 3 -26.17 -4.76 -15.29
CA ILE A 3 -25.17 -4.51 -16.32
C ILE A 3 -25.60 -5.27 -17.59
N LYS A 4 -25.90 -4.54 -18.67
CA LYS A 4 -26.05 -5.12 -20.01
C LYS A 4 -24.72 -5.02 -20.74
N LEU A 5 -24.04 -6.15 -20.93
CA LEU A 5 -22.91 -6.22 -21.86
C LEU A 5 -23.45 -6.24 -23.29
N ARG A 6 -22.94 -5.35 -24.14
CA ARG A 6 -23.05 -5.44 -25.60
C ARG A 6 -21.69 -5.88 -26.13
N ILE A 7 -21.66 -6.98 -26.86
CA ILE A 7 -20.45 -7.55 -27.46
C ILE A 7 -20.69 -7.59 -28.97
N GLU A 8 -19.81 -6.96 -29.74
CA GLU A 8 -19.89 -6.86 -31.20
C GLU A 8 -18.70 -7.64 -31.80
N GLY A 9 -18.97 -8.48 -32.80
CA GLY A 9 -18.00 -9.37 -33.45
C GLY A 9 -18.70 -10.32 -34.43
N THR A 10 -17.96 -11.02 -35.29
CA THR A 10 -18.57 -12.01 -36.18
C THR A 10 -18.99 -13.27 -35.40
N PRO A 11 -19.93 -14.09 -35.92
CA PRO A 11 -20.37 -15.30 -35.22
C PRO A 11 -19.23 -16.23 -34.79
N GLU A 12 -18.17 -16.30 -35.59
CA GLU A 12 -16.98 -17.10 -35.32
C GLU A 12 -16.15 -16.54 -34.15
N GLU A 13 -16.06 -15.21 -34.02
CA GLU A 13 -15.35 -14.53 -32.94
C GLU A 13 -16.12 -14.57 -31.61
N LEU A 14 -17.44 -14.63 -31.66
CA LEU A 14 -18.31 -14.65 -30.47
C LEU A 14 -18.50 -16.06 -29.89
N THR A 15 -18.27 -17.11 -30.67
CA THR A 15 -18.42 -18.51 -30.25
C THR A 15 -17.59 -18.87 -28.99
N PRO A 16 -16.28 -18.54 -28.89
CA PRO A 16 -15.52 -18.81 -27.67
C PRO A 16 -15.98 -17.98 -26.47
N VAL A 17 -16.50 -16.76 -26.71
CA VAL A 17 -17.00 -15.86 -25.65
C VAL A 17 -18.31 -16.38 -25.05
N PHE A 18 -19.23 -16.88 -25.87
CA PHE A 18 -20.48 -17.47 -25.39
C PHE A 18 -20.26 -18.79 -24.65
N GLN A 19 -19.28 -19.60 -25.06
CA GLN A 19 -18.92 -20.84 -24.34
C GLN A 19 -18.34 -20.54 -22.95
N ALA A 20 -17.53 -19.48 -22.81
CA ALA A 20 -17.00 -19.04 -21.52
C ALA A 20 -18.08 -18.50 -20.57
N LEU A 21 -19.15 -17.90 -21.10
CA LEU A 21 -20.27 -17.40 -20.29
C LEU A 21 -21.23 -18.50 -19.85
N GLN A 22 -21.43 -19.56 -20.65
CA GLN A 22 -22.32 -20.68 -20.32
C GLN A 22 -21.73 -21.66 -19.29
N THR A 23 -20.42 -21.60 -19.02
CA THR A 23 -19.76 -22.43 -18.01
C THR A 23 -19.89 -21.88 -16.58
N ILE A 24 -20.41 -20.67 -16.40
CA ILE A 24 -20.65 -20.06 -15.10
C ILE A 24 -22.07 -20.42 -14.62
N LYS A 25 -22.23 -21.62 -14.05
CA LYS A 25 -23.45 -21.95 -13.27
C LYS A 25 -23.40 -21.26 -11.90
N PRO A 26 -24.52 -20.70 -11.40
CA PRO A 26 -24.55 -20.10 -10.07
C PRO A 26 -24.54 -21.22 -9.02
N LYS A 27 -23.53 -21.22 -8.16
CA LYS A 27 -23.45 -22.13 -7.02
C LYS A 27 -24.00 -21.39 -5.80
N THR A 28 -25.30 -21.52 -5.53
CA THR A 28 -25.86 -21.23 -4.20
C THR A 28 -25.50 -22.36 -3.26
N THR A 29 -24.69 -22.07 -2.24
CA THR A 29 -24.59 -22.85 -0.99
C THR A 29 -24.13 -21.91 0.12
N ALA A 30 -24.71 -22.11 1.30
CA ALA A 30 -24.66 -21.27 2.49
C ALA A 30 -23.26 -20.79 2.92
N SER A 31 -23.21 -19.65 3.64
CA SER A 31 -22.00 -19.13 4.29
C SER A 31 -21.24 -20.21 5.04
N PRO A 32 -19.93 -20.35 4.77
CA PRO A 32 -18.95 -20.78 5.74
C PRO A 32 -18.04 -19.60 6.08
N GLU A 33 -17.54 -19.63 7.30
CA GLU A 33 -16.66 -18.66 7.94
C GLU A 33 -15.55 -18.15 7.02
N THR A 34 -15.24 -16.86 7.14
CA THR A 34 -14.13 -16.20 6.46
C THR A 34 -12.81 -16.73 6.99
N ASP A 35 -12.45 -17.96 6.61
CA ASP A 35 -11.06 -18.38 6.59
C ASP A 35 -10.48 -17.84 5.28
N MET A 36 -10.19 -16.53 5.29
CA MET A 36 -9.30 -15.91 4.33
C MET A 36 -7.92 -16.53 4.58
N GLN A 37 -7.64 -17.68 3.95
CA GLN A 37 -6.28 -18.05 3.64
C GLN A 37 -5.77 -17.02 2.63
N VAL A 38 -5.33 -15.88 3.15
CA VAL A 38 -4.37 -15.01 2.51
C VAL A 38 -3.20 -15.92 2.20
N LYS A 39 -3.05 -16.35 0.94
CA LYS A 39 -1.73 -16.74 0.46
C LYS A 39 -0.90 -15.47 0.54
N ALA A 40 -0.30 -15.26 1.71
CA ALA A 40 0.80 -14.34 1.85
C ALA A 40 1.86 -14.88 0.90
N SER A 41 1.94 -14.34 -0.31
CA SER A 41 3.23 -14.29 -0.98
C SER A 41 4.15 -13.69 0.08
N GLU A 42 5.13 -14.46 0.57
CA GLU A 42 6.03 -14.03 1.63
C GLU A 42 6.65 -12.69 1.20
N MET A 43 6.05 -11.61 1.69
CA MET A 43 6.43 -10.28 1.27
C MET A 43 7.75 -10.04 2.00
N SER A 44 8.84 -10.05 1.25
CA SER A 44 10.16 -9.74 1.81
C SER A 44 10.19 -8.25 2.13
N TYR A 45 10.74 -7.92 3.30
CA TYR A 45 10.91 -6.54 3.75
C TYR A 45 12.39 -6.18 3.80
N ILE A 46 12.68 -4.91 3.55
CA ILE A 46 14.04 -4.41 3.72
C ILE A 46 14.50 -4.62 5.16
N SER A 47 15.80 -4.80 5.38
CA SER A 47 16.32 -4.95 6.73
C SER A 47 16.27 -3.62 7.51
N PRO A 48 16.22 -3.66 8.85
CA PRO A 48 16.34 -2.48 9.71
C PRO A 48 17.58 -1.62 9.38
N ASP A 49 18.74 -2.26 9.20
CA ASP A 49 20.00 -1.58 8.85
C ASP A 49 19.93 -0.90 7.48
N PHE A 50 19.26 -1.54 6.52
CA PHE A 50 19.07 -0.96 5.20
C PHE A 50 18.18 0.28 5.27
N LEU A 51 17.09 0.22 6.04
CA LEU A 51 16.22 1.37 6.25
C LEU A 51 16.98 2.52 6.92
N ARG A 52 17.76 2.25 7.98
CA ARG A 52 18.59 3.26 8.65
C ARG A 52 19.51 3.96 7.66
N LYS A 53 20.26 3.18 6.87
CA LYS A 53 21.13 3.69 5.80
C LYS A 53 20.37 4.53 4.77
N ALA A 54 19.18 4.11 4.37
CA ALA A 54 18.35 4.86 3.43
C ALA A 54 17.93 6.19 4.04
N LEU A 55 17.46 6.23 5.30
CA LEU A 55 17.01 7.44 5.99
C LEU A 55 18.14 8.44 6.29
N GLU A 56 19.37 7.98 6.47
CA GLU A 56 20.54 8.82 6.78
C GLU A 56 21.26 9.40 5.55
N ARG A 57 21.04 8.83 4.35
CA ARG A 57 21.80 9.18 3.15
C ARG A 57 21.85 10.69 2.80
N TYR A 58 20.72 11.38 2.92
CA TYR A 58 20.58 12.83 2.72
C TYR A 58 19.47 13.39 3.64
N PRO A 59 19.43 14.70 3.93
CA PRO A 59 18.32 15.29 4.67
C PRO A 59 16.96 14.92 4.08
N LEU A 60 16.01 14.54 4.93
CA LEU A 60 14.63 14.26 4.55
C LEU A 60 13.84 15.57 4.48
N SER A 61 12.88 15.65 3.56
CA SER A 61 11.96 16.78 3.53
C SER A 61 11.04 16.75 4.77
N GLU A 62 10.55 17.92 5.17
CA GLU A 62 9.57 18.05 6.26
C GLU A 62 8.37 17.12 6.05
N TYR A 63 7.86 16.99 4.82
CA TYR A 63 6.74 16.11 4.51
C TYR A 63 7.08 14.63 4.64
N THR A 64 8.31 14.23 4.30
CA THR A 64 8.76 12.84 4.48
C THR A 64 8.92 12.52 5.96
N LEU A 65 9.47 13.46 6.75
CA LEU A 65 9.54 13.32 8.21
C LEU A 65 8.14 13.22 8.83
N ALA A 66 7.21 14.05 8.38
CA ALA A 66 5.81 14.00 8.82
C ALA A 66 5.13 12.68 8.42
N LEU A 67 5.41 12.12 7.23
CA LEU A 67 4.91 10.81 6.83
C LEU A 67 5.43 9.70 7.74
N LEU A 68 6.74 9.68 8.01
CA LEU A 68 7.36 8.72 8.92
C LEU A 68 6.78 8.83 10.33
N ARG A 69 6.58 10.05 10.83
CA ARG A 69 5.94 10.33 12.10
C ARG A 69 4.49 9.82 12.13
N ALA A 70 3.72 10.08 11.07
CA ALA A 70 2.34 9.61 10.96
C ALA A 70 2.22 8.08 11.02
N PHE A 71 3.22 7.33 10.53
CA PHE A 71 3.27 5.87 10.61
C PHE A 71 3.55 5.32 12.03
N VAL A 72 4.18 6.09 12.91
CA VAL A 72 4.67 5.58 14.20
C VAL A 72 3.95 6.13 15.43
N GLU A 73 3.16 7.20 15.27
CA GLU A 73 2.40 7.86 16.35
C GLU A 73 1.12 7.13 16.80
N ASP A 74 0.61 6.17 16.02
CA ASP A 74 -0.67 5.49 16.33
C ASP A 74 -0.53 4.22 17.16
N GLU A 75 -1.66 3.58 17.50
CA GLU A 75 -1.72 2.25 18.11
C GLU A 75 -0.72 1.28 17.45
N GLU A 76 -0.09 0.46 18.29
CA GLU A 76 0.97 -0.44 17.88
C GLU A 76 0.46 -1.35 16.74
N ASN A 77 1.15 -1.34 15.60
CA ASN A 77 0.86 -2.15 14.41
C ASN A 77 -0.45 -1.86 13.63
N ALA A 78 -1.08 -0.69 13.82
CA ALA A 78 -2.27 -0.31 13.06
C ALA A 78 -1.99 -0.06 11.57
N PHE A 79 -2.95 -0.45 10.72
CA PHE A 79 -2.96 -0.16 9.28
C PHE A 79 -3.65 1.19 9.01
N HIS A 80 -2.96 2.10 8.31
CA HIS A 80 -3.48 3.43 7.99
C HIS A 80 -3.94 3.50 6.54
N SER A 81 -5.18 3.94 6.30
CA SER A 81 -5.59 4.28 4.94
C SER A 81 -4.73 5.41 4.39
N THR A 82 -4.57 5.47 3.07
CA THR A 82 -3.89 6.60 2.39
C THR A 82 -4.46 7.95 2.81
N ASP A 83 -5.78 8.03 3.04
CA ASP A 83 -6.46 9.25 3.45
C ASP A 83 -6.14 9.65 4.90
N SER A 84 -6.06 8.67 5.81
CA SER A 84 -5.64 8.91 7.20
C SER A 84 -4.20 9.44 7.26
N LEU A 85 -3.29 8.82 6.50
CA LEU A 85 -1.90 9.29 6.40
C LEU A 85 -1.83 10.70 5.80
N PHE A 86 -2.63 10.98 4.77
CA PHE A 86 -2.70 12.30 4.15
C PHE A 86 -3.14 13.39 5.14
N GLU A 87 -4.24 13.19 5.85
CA GLU A 87 -4.73 14.17 6.82
C GLU A 87 -3.76 14.35 8.00
N ARG A 88 -3.07 13.29 8.44
CA ARG A 88 -2.02 13.38 9.46
C ARG A 88 -0.83 14.21 9.00
N VAL A 89 -0.29 13.93 7.82
CA VAL A 89 0.84 14.70 7.27
C VAL A 89 0.47 16.17 7.13
N LYS A 90 -0.75 16.45 6.67
CA LYS A 90 -1.29 17.81 6.57
C LYS A 90 -1.39 18.50 7.94
N SER A 91 -1.82 17.77 8.97
CA SER A 91 -1.87 18.25 10.36
C SER A 91 -0.49 18.56 10.93
N ILE A 92 0.45 17.59 10.86
CA ILE A 92 1.82 17.70 11.39
C ILE A 92 2.57 18.88 10.75
N THR A 93 2.42 19.07 9.44
CA THR A 93 3.11 20.16 8.70
C THR A 93 2.38 21.50 8.75
N GLY A 94 1.14 21.55 9.26
CA GLY A 94 0.28 22.75 9.21
C GLY A 94 -0.10 23.20 7.79
N ARG A 95 0.11 22.37 6.76
CA ARG A 95 -0.03 22.74 5.34
C ARG A 95 -1.42 22.46 4.80
N GLN A 96 -2.38 23.32 5.11
CA GLN A 96 -3.79 23.17 4.68
C GLN A 96 -3.99 23.03 3.15
N LYS A 97 -3.02 23.46 2.33
CA LYS A 97 -3.06 23.39 0.86
C LYS A 97 -2.37 22.15 0.25
N LEU A 98 -1.84 21.24 1.07
CA LEU A 98 -1.26 19.99 0.55
C LEU A 98 -2.35 19.20 -0.18
N THR A 99 -2.10 18.84 -1.44
CA THR A 99 -3.05 18.02 -2.21
C THR A 99 -2.73 16.54 -2.07
N LYS A 100 -3.72 15.66 -2.30
CA LYS A 100 -3.49 14.20 -2.35
C LYS A 100 -2.44 13.81 -3.39
N VAL A 101 -2.36 14.52 -4.52
CA VAL A 101 -1.35 14.27 -5.56
C VAL A 101 0.05 14.57 -5.03
N GLN A 102 0.23 15.69 -4.34
CA GLN A 102 1.51 16.04 -3.70
C GLN A 102 1.88 15.02 -2.61
N PHE A 103 0.91 14.60 -1.80
CA PHE A 103 1.11 13.55 -0.80
C PHE A 103 1.55 12.22 -1.41
N ASN A 104 0.90 11.76 -2.49
CA ASN A 104 1.35 10.57 -3.23
C ASN A 104 2.80 10.74 -3.74
N GLY A 105 3.19 11.97 -4.11
CA GLY A 105 4.56 12.32 -4.45
C GLY A 105 5.55 12.15 -3.29
N VAL A 106 5.13 12.45 -2.05
CA VAL A 106 5.92 12.23 -0.81
C VAL A 106 6.08 10.75 -0.51
N PHE A 107 5.00 9.97 -0.60
CA PHE A 107 5.05 8.51 -0.44
C PHE A 107 5.98 7.88 -1.48
N GLY A 108 5.82 8.27 -2.75
CA GLY A 108 6.66 7.81 -3.84
C GLY A 108 8.13 8.27 -3.74
N SER A 109 8.41 9.41 -3.11
CA SER A 109 9.80 9.87 -2.92
C SER A 109 10.54 9.03 -1.88
N LEU A 110 9.86 8.58 -0.83
CA LEU A 110 10.40 7.62 0.13
C LEU A 110 10.72 6.28 -0.55
N GLY A 111 9.79 5.76 -1.36
CA GLY A 111 10.02 4.54 -2.15
C GLY A 111 11.20 4.67 -3.12
N ARG A 112 11.30 5.79 -3.86
CA ARG A 112 12.44 6.06 -4.74
C ARG A 112 13.76 6.15 -3.98
N ARG A 113 13.76 6.75 -2.79
CA ARG A 113 14.94 6.86 -1.93
C ARG A 113 15.45 5.49 -1.51
N ILE A 114 14.56 4.59 -1.13
CA ILE A 114 14.88 3.19 -0.80
C ILE A 114 15.45 2.48 -2.03
N TYR A 115 14.75 2.54 -3.16
CA TYR A 115 15.18 1.93 -4.43
C TYR A 115 16.57 2.38 -4.87
N GLN A 116 16.90 3.67 -4.70
CA GLN A 116 18.18 4.23 -5.10
C GLN A 116 19.30 4.01 -4.08
N THR A 117 19.02 3.45 -2.91
CA THR A 117 20.03 3.24 -1.86
C THR A 117 20.87 2.00 -2.19
N LYS A 118 22.21 2.17 -2.21
CA LYS A 118 23.14 1.09 -2.55
C LYS A 118 22.93 -0.11 -1.64
N GLY A 119 22.68 -1.28 -2.25
CA GLY A 119 22.40 -2.54 -1.56
C GLY A 119 20.92 -2.92 -1.52
N TYR A 120 20.03 -2.15 -2.16
CA TYR A 120 18.64 -2.58 -2.36
C TYR A 120 18.60 -3.83 -3.24
N ASP A 121 17.78 -4.81 -2.86
CA ASP A 121 17.67 -6.10 -3.55
C ASP A 121 16.74 -6.08 -4.77
N GLY A 122 16.01 -4.98 -4.98
CA GLY A 122 15.08 -4.80 -6.10
C GLY A 122 13.65 -5.23 -5.80
N THR A 123 13.41 -5.99 -4.74
CA THR A 123 12.13 -6.70 -4.51
C THR A 123 11.52 -6.48 -3.13
N SER A 124 12.32 -6.14 -2.11
CA SER A 124 11.84 -6.03 -0.74
C SER A 124 11.06 -4.74 -0.50
N SER A 125 9.89 -4.86 0.11
CA SER A 125 9.06 -3.70 0.47
C SER A 125 9.56 -3.03 1.76
N TYR A 126 9.19 -1.76 1.96
CA TYR A 126 9.37 -1.06 3.23
C TYR A 126 8.07 -0.88 4.03
N SER A 127 6.93 -1.21 3.41
CA SER A 127 5.61 -1.11 4.01
C SER A 127 4.78 -2.35 3.71
N GLU A 128 3.94 -2.74 4.65
CA GLU A 128 2.90 -3.73 4.43
C GLU A 128 1.66 -3.04 3.87
N GLY A 129 1.03 -3.64 2.85
CA GLY A 129 -0.18 -3.14 2.24
C GLY A 129 -1.35 -4.11 2.43
N LEU A 130 -2.52 -3.59 2.76
CA LEU A 130 -3.77 -4.34 2.82
C LEU A 130 -4.87 -3.54 2.10
N GLU A 131 -5.62 -4.19 1.21
CA GLU A 131 -6.81 -3.59 0.61
C GLU A 131 -8.03 -3.86 1.50
N VAL A 132 -8.72 -2.81 1.92
CA VAL A 132 -9.96 -2.88 2.72
C VAL A 132 -11.01 -2.03 2.03
N ASN A 133 -12.13 -2.63 1.64
CA ASN A 133 -13.24 -1.94 0.96
C ASN A 133 -12.83 -1.12 -0.28
N GLY A 134 -11.84 -1.61 -1.07
CA GLY A 134 -11.34 -0.90 -2.24
C GLY A 134 -10.37 0.25 -1.95
N GLN A 135 -9.95 0.41 -0.70
CA GLN A 135 -8.94 1.38 -0.27
C GLN A 135 -7.67 0.67 0.20
N MET A 136 -6.51 1.18 -0.21
CA MET A 136 -5.23 0.68 0.29
C MET A 136 -4.93 1.25 1.68
N HIS A 137 -4.53 0.36 2.57
CA HIS A 137 -4.02 0.67 3.88
C HIS A 137 -2.57 0.22 3.98
N TYR A 138 -1.77 0.99 4.74
CA TYR A 138 -0.35 0.78 4.88
C TYR A 138 0.07 0.80 6.34
N ARG A 139 1.07 -0.01 6.67
CA ARG A 139 1.82 0.11 7.92
C ARG A 139 3.30 -0.17 7.69
N LEU A 140 4.13 0.22 8.65
CA LEU A 140 5.50 -0.25 8.72
C LEU A 140 5.53 -1.60 9.46
N PRO A 141 6.26 -2.61 8.96
CA PRO A 141 6.60 -3.79 9.74
C PRO A 141 7.23 -3.39 11.08
N ALA A 142 6.98 -4.15 12.14
CA ALA A 142 7.37 -3.76 13.50
C ALA A 142 8.87 -3.39 13.62
N ALA A 143 9.75 -4.19 13.03
CA ALA A 143 11.19 -3.91 13.03
C ALA A 143 11.57 -2.61 12.30
N LEU A 144 10.85 -2.24 11.25
CA LEU A 144 11.08 -0.98 10.52
C LEU A 144 10.46 0.21 11.26
N ARG A 145 9.35 0.00 11.96
CA ARG A 145 8.71 0.99 12.81
C ARG A 145 9.66 1.47 13.93
N GLU A 146 10.35 0.54 14.60
CA GLU A 146 11.31 0.87 15.64
C GLU A 146 12.51 1.67 15.11
N VAL A 147 13.05 1.31 13.94
CA VAL A 147 14.09 2.13 13.29
C VAL A 147 13.61 3.55 13.02
N VAL A 148 12.36 3.73 12.60
CA VAL A 148 11.78 5.05 12.37
C VAL A 148 11.61 5.83 13.67
N ARG A 149 11.18 5.19 14.76
CA ARG A 149 11.08 5.81 16.10
C ARG A 149 12.43 6.30 16.60
N GLU A 150 13.45 5.44 16.54
CA GLU A 150 14.82 5.80 16.89
C GLU A 150 15.33 6.97 16.05
N PHE A 151 15.13 6.91 14.72
CA PHE A 151 15.55 7.96 13.79
C PHE A 151 14.87 9.30 14.07
N LEU A 152 13.59 9.29 14.44
CA LEU A 152 12.82 10.47 14.80
C LEU A 152 13.04 10.93 16.26
N SER A 153 13.76 10.14 17.06
CA SER A 153 14.00 10.36 18.49
C SER A 153 12.71 10.47 19.30
N ILE A 154 11.77 9.55 19.09
CA ILE A 154 10.46 9.48 19.76
C ILE A 154 10.13 8.09 20.29
#